data_AF-A0ABC8UZ56-F1
#
_entry.id   AF-A0ABC8UZ56-F1
#
_cell.length_a   1.000
_cell.length_b   1.000
_cell.length_c   1.000
_cell.angle_alpha   90.00
_cell.angle_beta   90.00
_cell.angle_gamma   90.00
#
_symmetry.space_group_name_H-M   'P 1'
#
loop_
_entity.id
_entity.type
_entity.pdbx_description
1 polymer ?
#
loop_
_entity_poly.entity_id
_entity_poly.type
_entity_poly.pdbx_seq_one_letter_code
_entity_poly.pdbx_strand_id
1 'polypeptide(L)'
;MDREWGSNPGSGDTASAQNEAIDHRERLWRLALETIDLAKDPYFMHNHLGSYECKLCLTLHNNEGNYLAQTNLAKGAAREAKEAPAQPQPHNRKVTLRKL
;
A
#
# COMPACT_ATOMS: atom_id res chain seq x y z
N MET A 1 -29.16 35.54 29.16
CA MET A 1 -29.10 35.12 27.74
C MET A 1 -28.29 33.84 27.68
N ASP A 2 -28.96 32.76 28.04
CA ASP A 2 -28.48 31.39 28.05
C ASP A 2 -28.29 30.95 26.59
N ARG A 3 -27.03 30.82 26.16
CA ARG A 3 -26.70 30.40 24.81
C ARG A 3 -26.89 28.89 24.75
N GLU A 4 -28.09 28.50 24.32
CA GLU A 4 -28.51 27.13 24.10
C GLU A 4 -27.39 26.30 23.46
N TRP A 5 -26.99 25.31 24.25
CA TRP A 5 -26.35 24.06 23.92
C TRP A 5 -27.07 23.39 22.73
N GLY A 6 -26.77 23.89 21.53
CA GLY A 6 -27.21 23.33 20.25
C GLY A 6 -26.09 22.50 19.65
N SER A 7 -25.76 21.38 20.28
CA SER A 7 -24.99 20.31 19.61
C SER A 7 -25.68 19.00 19.94
N ASN A 8 -26.39 18.48 18.93
CA ASN A 8 -27.06 17.20 19.03
C ASN A 8 -26.00 16.14 19.38
N PRO A 9 -26.17 15.34 20.45
CA PRO A 9 -25.31 14.19 20.70
C PRO A 9 -25.57 13.19 19.57
N GLY A 10 -24.79 13.31 18.50
CA GLY A 10 -24.99 12.61 17.23
C GLY A 10 -24.73 13.45 15.97
N SER A 11 -24.48 14.77 16.07
CA SER A 11 -24.20 15.63 14.90
C SER A 11 -22.77 16.22 14.82
N GLY A 12 -21.85 15.79 15.68
CA GLY A 12 -20.41 16.07 15.58
C GLY A 12 -19.66 14.73 15.54
N ASP A 13 -18.60 14.49 14.79
CA ASP A 13 -17.78 15.36 13.95
C ASP A 13 -17.06 14.43 12.95
N THR A 14 -17.57 14.29 11.73
CA THR A 14 -16.85 13.54 10.68
C THR A 14 -15.50 14.20 10.37
N ALA A 15 -15.36 15.50 10.64
CA ALA A 15 -14.11 16.23 10.53
C ALA A 15 -13.09 15.84 11.62
N SER A 16 -13.51 15.63 12.88
CA SER A 16 -12.59 15.25 13.97
C SER A 16 -11.98 13.87 13.71
N ALA A 17 -12.81 12.89 13.34
CA ALA A 17 -12.33 11.54 13.03
C ALA A 17 -11.40 11.51 11.81
N GLN A 18 -11.65 12.35 10.79
CA GLN A 18 -10.77 12.48 9.63
C GLN A 18 -9.42 13.10 10.02
N ASN A 19 -9.41 14.16 10.83
CA ASN A 19 -8.18 14.80 11.27
C ASN A 19 -7.32 13.87 12.13
N GLU A 20 -7.94 13.11 13.02
CA GLU A 20 -7.26 12.15 13.88
C GLU A 20 -6.64 10.99 13.06
N ALA A 21 -7.34 10.53 12.01
CA ALA A 21 -6.81 9.54 11.07
C ALA A 21 -5.64 10.06 10.22
N ILE A 22 -5.65 11.35 9.86
CA ILE A 22 -4.54 12.00 9.16
C ILE A 22 -3.32 12.11 10.07
N ASP A 23 -3.49 12.59 11.31
CA ASP A 23 -2.40 12.70 12.29
C ASP A 23 -1.77 11.33 12.60
N HIS A 24 -2.62 10.32 12.78
CA HIS A 24 -2.16 8.95 12.98
C HIS A 24 -1.32 8.44 11.79
N ARG A 25 -1.77 8.71 10.55
CA ARG A 25 -1.05 8.34 9.33
C ARG A 25 0.30 9.05 9.21
N GLU A 26 0.34 10.37 9.45
CA GLU A 26 1.59 11.13 9.41
C GLU A 26 2.58 10.65 10.47
N ARG A 27 2.09 10.35 11.67
CA ARG A 27 2.93 9.85 12.78
C ARG A 27 3.55 8.50 12.45
N LEU A 28 2.74 7.55 11.94
CA LEU A 28 3.24 6.26 11.48
C LEU A 28 4.24 6.41 10.33
N TRP A 29 4.02 7.37 9.43
CA TRP A 29 4.95 7.62 8.34
C TRP A 29 6.29 8.16 8.83
N ARG A 30 6.29 9.12 9.77
CA ARG A 30 7.53 9.62 10.40
C ARG A 30 8.29 8.49 11.09
N LEU A 31 7.60 7.63 11.83
CA LEU A 31 8.20 6.47 12.50
C LEU A 31 8.79 5.47 11.49
N ALA A 32 8.10 5.23 10.38
CA ALA A 32 8.59 4.36 9.31
C ALA A 32 9.86 4.91 8.65
N LEU A 33 9.94 6.22 8.40
CA LEU A 33 11.13 6.85 7.82
C LEU A 33 12.33 6.85 8.79
N GLU A 34 12.09 6.94 10.10
CA GLU A 34 13.15 6.83 11.10
C GLU A 34 13.72 5.41 11.22
N THR A 35 12.89 4.39 10.96
CA THR A 35 13.27 2.97 11.10
C THR A 35 13.81 2.35 9.81
N ILE A 36 13.43 2.88 8.65
CA ILE A 36 13.80 2.33 7.35
C ILE A 36 14.86 3.22 6.70
N ASP A 37 16.04 2.65 6.47
CA ASP A 37 17.09 3.27 5.67
C ASP A 37 16.85 2.96 4.19
N LEU A 38 16.24 3.90 3.46
CA LEU A 38 15.93 3.73 2.03
C LEU A 38 17.17 3.57 1.17
N ALA A 39 18.33 4.11 1.58
CA ALA A 39 19.57 4.00 0.81
C ALA A 39 20.13 2.55 0.81
N LYS A 40 19.73 1.73 1.79
CA LYS A 40 20.11 0.31 1.84
C LYS A 40 19.15 -0.60 1.08
N ASP A 41 18.00 -0.11 0.61
CA ASP A 41 17.06 -0.96 -0.13
C ASP A 41 17.57 -1.18 -1.57
N PRO A 42 17.90 -2.42 -1.98
CA PRO A 42 18.46 -2.70 -3.31
C PRO A 42 17.48 -2.45 -4.46
N TYR A 43 16.19 -2.26 -4.16
CA TYR A 43 15.16 -1.98 -5.16
C TYR A 43 14.76 -0.50 -5.24
N PHE A 44 15.24 0.34 -4.32
CA PHE A 44 14.97 1.77 -4.27
C PHE A 44 16.00 2.55 -5.08
N MET A 45 15.53 3.44 -5.95
CA MET A 45 16.38 4.33 -6.75
C MET A 45 15.78 5.73 -6.79
N HIS A 46 16.63 6.75 -6.71
CA HIS A 46 16.21 8.14 -6.91
C HIS A 46 16.49 8.57 -8.34
N ASN A 47 15.46 9.05 -9.04
CA ASN A 47 15.61 9.55 -10.40
C ASN A 47 16.11 11.02 -10.37
N HIS A 48 16.83 11.43 -11.42
CA HIS A 48 17.32 12.80 -11.60
C HIS A 48 16.21 13.85 -11.70
N LEU A 49 14.97 13.41 -11.94
CA LEU A 49 13.76 14.24 -11.99
C LEU A 49 13.08 14.41 -10.62
N GLY A 50 13.64 13.87 -9.53
CA GLY A 50 13.06 13.95 -8.19
C GLY A 50 11.91 12.96 -7.93
N SER A 51 11.75 11.96 -8.80
CA SER A 51 10.82 10.85 -8.62
C SER A 51 11.54 9.60 -8.10
N TYR A 52 10.80 8.69 -7.49
CA TYR A 52 11.35 7.45 -6.92
C TYR A 52 11.04 6.27 -7.83
N GLU A 53 12.04 5.50 -8.19
CA GLU A 53 11.89 4.31 -9.03
C GLU A 53 11.92 3.05 -8.16
N CYS A 54 10.94 2.17 -8.35
CA CYS A 54 10.91 0.85 -7.74
C CYS A 54 11.30 -0.21 -8.77
N LYS A 55 12.47 -0.83 -8.58
CA LYS A 55 12.91 -1.93 -9.46
C LYS A 55 12.04 -3.19 -9.35
N LEU A 56 11.34 -3.38 -8.22
CA LEU A 56 10.46 -4.53 -8.00
C LEU A 56 9.14 -4.41 -8.78
N CYS A 57 8.58 -3.20 -8.83
CA CYS A 57 7.30 -2.93 -9.48
C CYS A 57 7.44 -2.39 -10.91
N LEU A 58 8.64 -1.95 -11.30
CA LEU A 58 8.90 -1.25 -12.57
C LEU A 58 8.01 0.00 -12.74
N THR A 59 7.72 0.68 -11.63
CA THR A 59 6.88 1.87 -11.56
C THR A 59 7.62 3.05 -10.96
N LEU A 60 7.24 4.26 -11.38
CA LEU A 60 7.63 5.52 -10.76
C LEU A 60 6.66 5.87 -9.62
N HIS A 61 7.20 6.37 -8.53
CA HIS A 61 6.46 6.82 -7.35
C HIS A 61 6.79 8.28 -7.07
N ASN A 62 5.76 9.04 -6.68
CA ASN A 62 5.90 10.47 -6.38
C ASN A 62 6.42 10.74 -4.97
N ASN A 63 6.34 9.77 -4.06
CA ASN A 63 6.75 9.88 -2.67
C ASN A 63 7.34 8.55 -2.20
N GLU A 64 8.40 8.62 -1.40
CA GLU A 64 9.00 7.53 -0.63
C GLU A 64 7.94 6.69 0.11
N GLY A 65 6.93 7.34 0.69
CA GLY A 65 5.83 6.65 1.38
C GLY A 65 5.02 5.74 0.45
N ASN A 66 4.79 6.17 -0.80
CA ASN A 66 4.08 5.35 -1.79
C ASN A 66 4.94 4.16 -2.25
N TYR A 67 6.26 4.38 -2.36
CA TYR A 67 7.23 3.30 -2.60
C TYR A 67 7.17 2.24 -1.48
N LEU A 68 7.22 2.67 -0.22
CA LEU A 68 7.21 1.76 0.95
C LEU A 68 5.90 0.98 1.06
N ALA A 69 4.75 1.65 0.90
CA ALA A 69 3.45 1.00 1.00
C ALA A 69 3.27 -0.08 -0.08
N GLN A 70 3.60 0.25 -1.34
CA GLN A 70 3.47 -0.70 -2.46
C GLN A 70 4.46 -1.86 -2.34
N THR A 71 5.69 -1.60 -1.90
CA THR A 71 6.72 -2.62 -1.73
C THR A 71 6.37 -3.61 -0.62
N ASN A 72 5.82 -3.13 0.50
CA ASN A 72 5.37 -3.99 1.60
C ASN A 72 4.18 -4.87 1.18
N LEU A 73 3.26 -4.32 0.39
CA LEU A 73 2.15 -5.08 -0.19
C LEU A 73 2.63 -6.17 -1.14
N ALA A 74 3.55 -5.85 -2.05
CA ALA A 74 4.12 -6.80 -3.00
C ALA A 74 4.87 -7.93 -2.30
N LYS A 75 5.68 -7.62 -1.27
CA LYS A 75 6.38 -8.60 -0.44
C LYS A 75 5.39 -9.50 0.32
N GLY A 76 4.30 -8.93 0.86
CA GLY A 76 3.23 -9.67 1.52
C GLY A 76 2.53 -10.64 0.57
N ALA A 77 2.10 -10.16 -0.60
CA ALA A 77 1.46 -10.97 -1.63
C ALA A 77 2.38 -12.11 -2.12
N ALA A 78 3.68 -11.84 -2.28
CA ALA A 78 4.64 -12.87 -2.66
C ALA A 78 4.84 -13.94 -1.59
N ARG A 79 4.73 -13.58 -0.29
CA ARG A 79 4.82 -14.52 0.83
C ARG A 79 3.54 -15.35 0.94
N GLU A 80 2.38 -14.71 0.83
CA GLU A 80 1.08 -15.39 0.82
C GLU A 80 0.94 -16.35 -0.36
N ALA A 81 1.40 -15.97 -1.56
CA ALA A 81 1.42 -16.86 -2.72
C ALA A 81 2.34 -18.08 -2.55
N LYS A 82 3.39 -17.99 -1.72
CA LYS A 82 4.26 -19.13 -1.37
C LYS A 82 3.63 -20.04 -0.30
N GLU A 83 2.85 -19.48 0.61
CA GLU A 83 2.15 -20.20 1.67
C GLU A 83 0.77 -20.73 1.24
N ALA A 84 0.24 -20.24 0.11
CA ALA A 84 -1.01 -20.72 -0.45
C ALA A 84 -0.91 -22.22 -0.79
N PRO A 85 -1.88 -23.05 -0.36
CA PRO A 85 -1.88 -24.47 -0.67
C PRO A 85 -1.94 -24.63 -2.20
N ALA A 86 -1.03 -25.43 -2.75
CA ALA A 86 -0.97 -25.70 -4.18
C ALA A 86 -2.32 -26.22 -4.65
N GLN A 87 -3.09 -25.37 -5.34
CA GLN A 87 -4.33 -25.82 -5.96
C GLN A 87 -3.97 -26.88 -7.01
N PRO A 88 -4.67 -28.03 -7.03
CA PRO A 88 -4.41 -29.06 -8.03
C PRO A 88 -4.61 -28.47 -9.42
N GLN A 89 -3.58 -28.53 -10.24
CA GLN A 89 -3.60 -27.94 -11.58
C GLN A 89 -4.78 -28.51 -12.38
N PRO A 90 -5.57 -27.68 -13.07
CA PRO A 90 -6.64 -28.20 -13.91
C PRO A 90 -6.02 -29.05 -15.02
N HIS A 91 -6.36 -30.34 -15.04
CA HIS A 91 -5.97 -31.26 -16.10
C HIS A 91 -6.38 -30.67 -17.45
N ASN A 92 -5.42 -30.15 -18.20
CA ASN A 92 -5.68 -29.61 -19.52
C ASN A 92 -5.87 -30.79 -20.48
N ARG A 93 -7.13 -31.08 -20.83
CA ARG A 93 -7.47 -32.09 -21.85
C ARG A 93 -6.87 -31.61 -23.17
N LYS A 94 -5.84 -32.30 -23.68
CA LYS A 94 -5.30 -32.10 -25.02
C LYS A 94 -6.41 -32.37 -26.04
N VAL A 95 -6.98 -31.32 -26.62
CA VAL A 95 -7.90 -31.44 -27.77
C VAL A 95 -7.06 -31.66 -29.01
N THR A 96 -7.09 -32.87 -29.55
CA THR A 96 -6.48 -33.17 -30.85
C THR A 96 -7.35 -32.57 -31.95
N LEU A 97 -6.85 -31.53 -32.62
CA LEU A 97 -7.44 -30.99 -33.84
C LEU A 97 -7.33 -32.05 -34.94
N ARG A 98 -8.46 -32.62 -35.35
CA ARG A 98 -8.54 -33.50 -36.52
C ARG A 98 -8.50 -32.62 -37.78
N LYS A 99 -7.49 -32.84 -38.64
CA LYS A 99 -7.43 -32.23 -39.98
C LYS A 99 -8.52 -32.85 -40.87
N LEU A 100 -9.16 -31.99 -41.67
CA LEU A 100 -10.12 -32.34 -42.71
C LEU A 100 -9.48 -33.15 -43.84
#